data_AF-A0A847FSL9-F1
#
_entry.id   AF-A0A847FSL9-F1
#
_cell.length_a   1.000
_cell.length_b   1.000
_cell.length_c   1.000
_cell.angle_alpha   90.00
_cell.angle_beta   90.00
_cell.angle_gamma   90.00
#
_symmetry.space_group_name_H-M   'P 1'
#
loop_
_entity.id
_entity.type
_entity.pdbx_description
1 polymer ?
#
loop_
_entity_poly.entity_id
_entity_poly.type
_entity_poly.pdbx_seq_one_letter_code
_entity_poly.pdbx_strand_id
1 'polypeptide(L)'
;DPASLPAGPEEVVYRNDLLACIEGTLPHLSPDRREALVLRFWGGLSIRAVAAAMGRSEGATKMLVWRAVAELRRRCLDDQDG
;
A
#
# COMPACT_ATOMS: atom_id res chain seq x y z
N ASP A 1 22.34 15.89 15.74
CA ASP A 1 21.08 15.22 15.44
C ASP A 1 21.38 13.73 15.32
N PRO A 2 20.96 12.86 16.26
CA PRO A 2 21.27 11.43 16.24
C PRO A 2 20.45 10.76 15.13
N ALA A 3 20.87 11.03 13.90
CA ALA A 3 20.36 10.42 12.70
C ALA A 3 20.47 8.90 12.81
N SER A 4 19.32 8.25 12.65
CA SER A 4 19.10 6.82 12.39
C SER A 4 20.33 5.93 12.50
N LEU A 5 20.43 5.18 13.59
CA LEU A 5 21.19 3.94 13.59
C LEU A 5 20.69 3.08 12.41
N PRO A 6 21.57 2.45 11.62
CA PRO A 6 21.15 1.54 10.58
C PRO A 6 20.29 0.44 11.20
N ALA A 7 19.17 0.13 10.54
CA ALA A 7 18.29 -0.98 10.89
C ALA A 7 19.15 -2.23 11.16
N GLY A 8 18.87 -2.93 12.26
CA GLY A 8 19.55 -4.19 12.56
C GLY A 8 19.33 -5.20 11.43
N PRO A 9 20.19 -6.21 11.27
CA PRO A 9 20.06 -7.19 10.18
C PRO A 9 18.68 -7.85 10.12
N GLU A 10 18.06 -8.12 11.26
CA GLU A 10 16.69 -8.65 11.37
C GLU A 10 15.63 -7.70 10.77
N GLU A 11 15.76 -6.40 11.03
CA GLU A 11 14.84 -5.40 10.49
C GLU A 11 15.01 -5.23 8.98
N VAL A 12 16.24 -5.35 8.47
CA VAL A 12 16.50 -5.34 7.01
C VAL A 12 15.85 -6.53 6.33
N VAL A 13 15.99 -7.74 6.90
CA VAL A 13 15.36 -8.96 6.37
C VAL A 13 13.84 -8.81 6.38
N TYR A 14 13.26 -8.46 7.53
CA TYR A 14 11.82 -8.25 7.65
C TYR A 14 11.27 -7.23 6.64
N ARG A 15 11.99 -6.12 6.44
CA ARG A 15 11.60 -5.09 5.47
C ARG A 15 11.64 -5.62 4.03
N ASN A 16 12.66 -6.39 3.67
CA ASN A 16 12.77 -6.97 2.34
C ASN A 16 11.66 -8.00 2.08
N ASP A 17 11.35 -8.83 3.06
CA ASP A 17 10.27 -9.83 2.95
C ASP A 17 8.90 -9.14 2.81
N LEU A 18 8.67 -8.07 3.58
CA LEU A 18 7.45 -7.27 3.46
C LEU A 18 7.34 -6.61 2.08
N LEU A 19 8.43 -6.05 1.56
CA LEU A 19 8.45 -5.46 0.22
C LEU A 19 8.17 -6.51 -0.86
N ALA A 20 8.83 -7.66 -0.79
CA ALA A 20 8.60 -8.77 -1.72
C ALA A 20 7.14 -9.25 -1.70
N CYS A 21 6.52 -9.34 -0.51
CA CYS A 21 5.11 -9.67 -0.41
C CYS A 21 4.20 -8.61 -1.02
N ILE A 22 4.46 -7.32 -0.76
CA ILE A 22 3.67 -6.23 -1.35
C ILE A 22 3.77 -6.27 -2.87
N GLU A 23 4.97 -6.41 -3.41
CA GLU A 23 5.23 -6.52 -4.85
C GLU A 23 4.49 -7.73 -5.46
N GLY A 24 4.52 -8.89 -4.80
CA GLY A 24 3.78 -10.08 -5.22
C GLY A 24 2.26 -9.91 -5.12
N THR A 25 1.77 -9.09 -4.20
CA THR A 25 0.33 -8.89 -3.95
C THR A 25 -0.30 -7.84 -4.85
N LEU A 26 0.43 -6.78 -5.23
CA LEU A 26 -0.07 -5.70 -6.08
C LEU A 26 -0.76 -6.20 -7.37
N PRO A 27 -0.22 -7.19 -8.11
CA PRO A 27 -0.85 -7.83 -9.26
C PRO A 27 -2.21 -8.50 -9.00
N HIS A 28 -2.51 -8.86 -7.75
CA HIS A 28 -3.73 -9.55 -7.35
C HIS A 28 -4.82 -8.61 -6.80
N LEU A 29 -4.51 -7.35 -6.56
CA LEU A 29 -5.52 -6.34 -6.26
C LEU A 29 -6.40 -6.10 -7.49
N SER A 30 -7.69 -5.80 -7.27
CA SER A 30 -8.57 -5.38 -8.37
C SER A 30 -8.00 -4.12 -9.06
N PRO A 31 -8.26 -3.93 -10.37
CA PRO A 31 -7.75 -2.77 -11.11
C PRO A 31 -8.01 -1.44 -10.41
N ASP A 32 -9.24 -1.20 -9.96
CA ASP A 32 -9.63 0.01 -9.23
C ASP A 32 -8.83 0.23 -7.93
N ARG A 33 -8.50 -0.84 -7.20
CA ARG A 33 -7.74 -0.76 -5.94
C ARG A 33 -6.28 -0.44 -6.22
N ARG A 34 -5.70 -1.09 -7.23
CA ARG A 34 -4.32 -0.83 -7.66
C ARG A 34 -4.17 0.60 -8.18
N GLU A 35 -5.05 1.05 -9.06
CA GLU A 35 -5.01 2.40 -9.63
C GLU A 35 -5.13 3.47 -8.53
N ALA A 36 -6.07 3.30 -7.59
CA ALA A 36 -6.21 4.22 -6.46
C ALA A 36 -4.94 4.29 -5.60
N LEU A 37 -4.26 3.17 -5.36
CA LEU A 37 -2.98 3.13 -4.64
C LEU A 37 -1.86 3.83 -5.41
N VAL A 38 -1.72 3.52 -6.71
CA VAL A 38 -0.70 4.11 -7.57
C VAL A 38 -0.83 5.63 -7.58
N LEU A 39 -2.03 6.16 -7.84
CA LEU A 39 -2.27 7.59 -7.84
C LEU A 39 -2.03 8.23 -6.46
N ARG A 40 -2.48 7.57 -5.38
CA ARG A 40 -2.40 8.13 -4.02
C ARG A 40 -0.97 8.17 -3.46
N PHE A 41 -0.19 7.12 -3.67
CA PHE A 41 1.11 6.94 -3.01
C PHE A 41 2.29 7.20 -3.96
N TRP A 42 2.28 6.67 -5.18
CA TRP A 42 3.34 6.93 -6.17
C TRP A 42 3.10 8.26 -6.90
N GLY A 43 1.85 8.58 -7.21
CA GLY A 43 1.48 9.86 -7.82
C GLY A 43 1.45 11.03 -6.83
N GLY A 44 1.42 10.76 -5.52
CA GLY A 44 1.33 11.80 -4.49
C GLY A 44 0.02 12.60 -4.50
N LEU A 45 -1.02 12.10 -5.19
CA LEU A 45 -2.30 12.82 -5.32
C LEU A 45 -3.06 12.82 -3.98
N SER A 46 -3.82 13.88 -3.73
CA SER A 46 -4.82 13.90 -2.65
C SER A 46 -6.00 12.99 -2.99
N ILE A 47 -6.79 12.57 -1.99
CA ILE A 47 -8.01 11.77 -2.24
C ILE A 47 -8.96 12.45 -3.23
N ARG A 48 -9.08 13.79 -3.16
CA ARG A 48 -9.89 14.55 -4.12
C ARG A 48 -9.34 14.45 -5.54
N ALA A 49 -8.03 14.59 -5.71
CA ALA A 49 -7.39 14.48 -7.02
C ALA A 49 -7.49 13.06 -7.59
N VAL A 50 -7.33 12.02 -6.76
CA VAL A 50 -7.56 10.62 -7.16
C VAL A 50 -9.02 10.41 -7.57
N ALA A 51 -9.97 10.91 -6.80
CA ALA A 51 -11.40 10.80 -7.10
C ALA A 51 -11.75 11.45 -8.44
N ALA A 52 -11.22 12.65 -8.69
CA ALA A 52 -11.37 13.35 -9.97
C ALA A 52 -10.74 12.56 -11.13
N ALA A 53 -9.52 12.05 -10.96
CA ALA A 53 -8.82 11.26 -11.99
C ALA A 53 -9.56 9.97 -12.34
N MET A 54 -10.17 9.31 -11.35
CA MET A 54 -10.88 8.04 -11.52
C MET A 54 -12.37 8.20 -11.88
N GLY A 55 -12.88 9.43 -11.99
CA GLY A 55 -14.31 9.71 -12.25
C GLY A 55 -15.25 9.20 -11.14
N ARG A 56 -14.81 9.28 -9.88
CA ARG A 56 -15.52 8.73 -8.71
C ARG A 56 -15.75 9.80 -7.63
N SER A 57 -16.62 9.50 -6.66
CA SER A 57 -16.76 10.35 -5.47
C SER A 57 -15.56 10.21 -4.52
N GLU A 58 -15.29 11.24 -3.72
CA GLU A 58 -14.24 11.17 -2.68
C GLU A 58 -14.49 10.03 -1.68
N GLY A 59 -15.76 9.79 -1.31
CA GLY A 59 -16.14 8.68 -0.42
C GLY A 59 -15.85 7.31 -1.00
N ALA A 60 -16.21 7.08 -2.28
CA ALA A 60 -15.89 5.83 -2.97
C ALA A 60 -14.37 5.61 -3.09
N THR A 61 -13.62 6.69 -3.33
CA THR A 61 -12.16 6.65 -3.45
C THR A 61 -11.49 6.34 -2.12
N LYS A 62 -11.94 6.93 -1.00
CA LYS A 62 -11.48 6.56 0.34
C LYS A 62 -11.69 5.08 0.63
N MET A 63 -12.86 4.55 0.27
CA MET A 63 -13.16 3.12 0.45
C MET A 63 -12.27 2.22 -0.41
N LEU A 64 -11.96 2.62 -1.65
CA LEU A 64 -11.02 1.88 -2.51
C LEU A 64 -9.63 1.81 -1.88
N VAL A 65 -9.08 2.96 -1.46
CA VAL A 65 -7.76 3.01 -0.82
C VAL A 65 -7.74 2.21 0.48
N TRP A 66 -8.75 2.37 1.34
CA TRP A 66 -8.84 1.65 2.61
C TRP A 66 -8.90 0.13 2.39
N ARG A 67 -9.74 -0.35 1.46
CA ARG A 67 -9.82 -1.78 1.13
C ARG A 67 -8.53 -2.31 0.52
N ALA A 68 -7.85 -1.53 -0.31
CA ALA A 68 -6.57 -1.92 -0.90
C ALA A 68 -5.48 -2.08 0.16
N VAL A 69 -5.37 -1.13 1.10
CA VAL A 69 -4.42 -1.22 2.22
C VAL A 69 -4.77 -2.37 3.16
N ALA A 70 -6.05 -2.58 3.48
CA ALA A 70 -6.48 -3.69 4.31
C ALA A 70 -6.13 -5.05 3.67
N GLU A 71 -6.28 -5.18 2.35
CA GLU A 71 -5.92 -6.40 1.63
C GLU A 71 -4.40 -6.65 1.62
N LEU A 72 -3.58 -5.61 1.44
CA LEU A 72 -2.12 -5.72 1.56
C LEU A 72 -1.69 -6.13 2.98
N ARG A 73 -2.28 -5.52 4.02
CA ARG A 73 -2.01 -5.89 5.41
C ARG A 73 -2.34 -7.35 5.68
N ARG A 74 -3.54 -7.79 5.29
CA ARG A 74 -3.98 -9.16 5.51
C ARG A 74 -3.04 -10.19 4.86
N ARG A 75 -2.58 -9.92 3.64
CA ARG A 75 -1.75 -10.87 2.87
C ARG A 75 -0.26 -10.83 3.25
N CYS A 76 0.23 -9.73 3.82
CA CYS A 76 1.67 -9.54 4.04
C CYS A 76 2.09 -9.42 5.50
N LEU A 77 1.15 -9.19 6.41
CA LEU A 77 1.42 -9.08 7.84
C LEU A 77 0.73 -10.21 8.60
N ASP A 78 -0.55 -10.47 8.31
CA ASP A 78 -1.33 -11.45 9.08
C ASP A 78 -1.01 -12.91 8.68
N ASP A 79 -0.54 -13.14 7.45
CA ASP A 79 -0.12 -14.47 6.96
C ASP A 79 1.31 -14.88 7.42
N GLN A 80 1.99 -14.05 8.24
CA GLN A 80 3.34 -14.35 8.78
C GLN A 80 3.35 -14.95 10.20
N ASP A 81 2.19 -15.09 10.84
CA ASP A 81 2.03 -15.69 12.18
C ASP A 81 1.72 -17.21 12.15
N GLY A 82 2.04 -17.90 11.03
CA GLY A 82 1.77 -19.33 10.80
C GLY A 82 3.02 -20.19 10.77
#